data_AF-A0A2L2Z3P7-F1
#
_entry.id   AF-A0A2L2Z3P7-F1
#
_cell.length_a   1.000
_cell.length_b   1.000
_cell.length_c   1.000
_cell.angle_alpha   90.00
_cell.angle_beta   90.00
_cell.angle_gamma   90.00
#
_symmetry.space_group_name_H-M   'P 1'
#
loop_
_entity.id
_entity.type
_entity.pdbx_description
1 polymer ?
#
loop_
_entity_poly.entity_id
_entity_poly.type
_entity_poly.pdbx_seq_one_letter_code
_entity_poly.pdbx_strand_id
1 'polypeptide(L)' 'QEEARLAMQNPDLYDGEMAGIDGPFDAERNAIDGNHYRWKKARVHYVIDSSLSNEQNVINHGLKK' A
#
# COMPACT_ATOMS: atom_id res chain seq x y z
N GLN A 1 3.48 -9.76 -16.53
CA GLN A 1 3.60 -10.90 -15.58
C GLN A 1 4.88 -10.82 -14.77
N GLU A 2 6.02 -10.52 -15.39
CA GLU A 2 7.29 -10.40 -14.66
C GLU A 2 7.31 -9.27 -13.61
N GLU A 3 6.75 -8.10 -13.91
CA GLU A 3 6.66 -6.99 -12.95
C GLU A 3 5.85 -7.34 -11.69
N ALA A 4 4.71 -8.01 -11.86
CA ALA A 4 3.90 -8.47 -10.74
C ALA A 4 4.64 -9.53 -9.90
N ARG A 5 5.42 -10.40 -10.55
CA ARG A 5 6.26 -11.38 -9.86
C ARG A 5 7.36 -10.69 -9.05
N LEU A 6 8.02 -9.68 -9.62
CA LEU A 6 9.07 -8.92 -8.95
C LEU A 6 8.54 -8.10 -7.78
N ALA A 7 7.33 -7.55 -7.88
CA ALA A 7 6.69 -6.79 -6.81
C ALA A 7 6.48 -7.61 -5.52
N MET A 8 6.39 -8.94 -5.63
CA MET A 8 6.22 -9.87 -4.49
C MET A 8 7.55 -10.40 -3.92
N GLN A 9 8.70 -9.85 -4.34
CA GLN A 9 10.02 -10.37 -3.97
C GLN A 9 10.83 -9.45 -3.08
N ASN A 10 10.19 -8.54 -2.33
CA ASN A 10 10.88 -7.69 -1.36
C ASN A 10 11.13 -8.49 -0.06
N PRO A 11 12.37 -8.93 0.22
CA PRO A 11 12.65 -9.88 1.30
C PRO A 11 12.50 -9.28 2.70
N ASP A 12 12.43 -7.95 2.78
CA ASP A 12 12.24 -7.14 3.97
C ASP A 12 10.76 -6.85 4.29
N LEU A 13 9.84 -7.18 3.37
CA LEU A 13 8.41 -6.94 3.53
C LEU A 13 7.66 -8.24 3.88
N TYR A 14 6.59 -8.11 4.65
CA TYR A 14 5.67 -9.20 4.95
C TYR A 14 4.98 -9.67 3.66
N ASP A 15 4.98 -10.98 3.43
CA ASP A 15 4.51 -11.65 2.19
C ASP A 15 5.06 -11.00 0.89
N GLY A 16 6.17 -10.26 0.97
CA GLY A 16 6.85 -9.63 -0.14
C GLY A 16 6.31 -8.26 -0.57
N GLU A 17 5.19 -7.78 -0.01
CA GLU A 17 4.49 -6.58 -0.50
C GLU A 17 3.88 -5.67 0.58
N MET A 18 3.89 -6.08 1.85
CA MET A 18 3.34 -5.29 2.96
C MET A 18 4.44 -4.85 3.92
N ALA A 19 4.65 -3.54 4.04
CA ALA A 19 5.41 -2.98 5.15
C ALA A 19 4.55 -3.07 6.42
N GLY A 20 5.06 -3.75 7.45
CA GLY A 20 4.41 -3.87 8.75
C GLY A 20 4.24 -2.53 9.47
N ILE A 21 3.56 -2.56 10.61
CA ILE A 21 3.53 -1.43 11.56
C ILE A 21 4.48 -1.82 12.67
N ASP A 22 5.75 -1.40 12.55
CA ASP A 22 6.84 -1.65 13.51
C ASP A 22 6.30 -1.80 14.95
N GLY A 23 6.08 -3.03 15.39
CA GLY A 23 5.31 -3.26 16.61
C GLY A 23 4.55 -4.58 16.70
N PRO A 24 3.74 -4.74 17.77
CA PRO A 24 3.12 -6.02 18.12
C PRO A 24 2.11 -6.54 17.10
N PHE A 25 1.72 -5.72 16.12
CA PHE A 25 0.73 -6.06 15.09
C PHE A 25 1.37 -6.50 13.76
N ASP A 26 2.70 -6.60 13.68
CA ASP A 26 3.42 -7.05 12.47
C ASP A 26 3.05 -8.48 12.04
N ALA A 27 2.46 -9.28 12.94
CA ALA A 27 2.00 -10.64 12.66
C ALA A 27 0.51 -10.73 12.27
N GLU A 28 -0.28 -9.66 12.37
CA GLU A 28 -1.71 -9.70 12.04
C GLU A 28 -1.91 -9.85 10.53
N ARG A 29 -2.64 -10.90 10.12
CA ARG A 29 -3.01 -11.10 8.72
C ARG A 29 -4.29 -10.34 8.42
N ASN A 30 -4.28 -9.53 7.36
CA ASN A 30 -5.43 -8.79 6.80
C ASN A 30 -5.73 -7.43 7.48
N ALA A 31 -6.98 -7.17 7.85
CA ALA A 31 -7.40 -5.87 8.35
C ALA A 31 -6.85 -5.63 9.76
N ILE A 32 -6.10 -4.55 9.92
CA ILE A 32 -5.67 -4.07 11.24
C ILE A 32 -6.90 -3.52 11.97
N ASP A 33 -7.19 -4.08 13.14
CA ASP A 33 -8.30 -3.62 13.96
C ASP A 33 -7.94 -2.37 14.76
N GLY A 34 -8.94 -1.57 15.09
CA GLY A 34 -8.78 -0.33 15.85
C GLY A 34 -8.99 0.94 15.01
N ASN A 35 -9.76 1.87 15.56
CA ASN A 35 -10.07 3.13 14.89
C ASN A 35 -8.87 4.06 14.73
N HIS A 36 -7.81 3.87 15.52
CA HIS A 36 -6.59 4.68 15.45
C HIS A 36 -5.74 4.41 14.20
N TYR A 37 -5.91 3.25 13.55
CA TYR A 37 -5.27 2.93 12.27
C TYR A 37 -6.10 3.33 11.04
N ARG A 38 -7.30 3.89 11.24
CA ARG A 38 -8.20 4.26 10.14
C ARG A 38 -7.99 5.71 9.72
N TRP A 39 -8.06 5.95 8.41
CA TRP A 39 -8.10 7.29 7.85
C TRP A 39 -9.31 8.07 8.35
N LYS A 40 -9.07 9.25 8.93
CA LYS A 40 -10.13 10.11 9.48
C LYS A 40 -11.16 10.45 8.40
N LYS A 41 -12.45 10.26 8.72
CA LYS A 41 -13.59 10.45 7.79
C LYS A 41 -13.51 9.61 6.51
N ALA A 42 -12.78 8.50 6.52
CA ALA A 42 -12.53 7.65 5.34
C ALA A 42 -11.94 8.44 4.15
N ARG A 43 -11.10 9.46 4.44
CA ARG A 43 -10.42 10.26 3.42
C ARG A 43 -8.92 10.02 3.48
N VAL A 44 -8.37 9.49 2.39
CA VAL A 44 -6.94 9.32 2.17
C VAL A 44 -6.42 10.53 1.39
N HIS A 45 -5.45 11.26 1.94
CA HIS A 45 -4.75 12.31 1.21
C HIS A 45 -3.48 11.68 0.61
N TYR A 46 -3.18 12.00 -0.65
CA TYR A 46 -2.06 11.41 -1.38
C TYR A 46 -1.34 12.46 -2.23
N VAL A 47 -0.10 12.16 -2.59
CA VAL A 47 0.72 12.89 -3.57
C VAL A 47 1.24 11.84 -4.55
N ILE A 48 1.16 12.11 -5.84
CA ILE A 48 1.82 11.31 -6.87
C ILE A 48 3.18 11.96 -7.11
N ASP A 49 4.25 11.27 -6.71
CA ASP A 49 5.60 11.77 -6.89
C ASP A 49 5.94 11.90 -8.38
N SER A 50 6.79 12.87 -8.72
CA SER A 50 7.19 13.14 -10.11
C SER A 50 7.86 11.95 -10.81
N SER A 51 8.50 11.05 -10.05
CA SER A 51 9.08 9.80 -10.55
C SER A 51 8.05 8.86 -11.17
N LEU A 52 6.77 9.00 -10.80
CA LEU A 52 5.64 8.19 -11.29
C LEU A 52 4.80 8.91 -12.36
N SER A 53 5.37 9.92 -13.02
CA SER A 53 4.65 10.73 -14.01
C SER A 53 4.12 9.92 -15.19
N ASN A 54 4.81 8.84 -15.59
CA ASN A 54 4.36 7.97 -16.69
C ASN A 54 3.18 7.07 -16.27
N GLU A 55 3.08 6.74 -14.99
CA GLU A 55 2.09 5.83 -14.42
C GLU A 55 0.87 6.57 -13.84
N GLN A 56 0.91 7.90 -13.76
CA GLN A 56 -0.11 8.73 -13.14
C GLN A 56 -1.52 8.45 -13.66
N ASN A 57 -1.67 8.18 -14.97
CA ASN A 57 -2.97 7.86 -15.55
C ASN A 57 -3.53 6.52 -15.04
N VAL A 58 -2.68 5.51 -14.86
CA VAL A 58 -3.07 4.19 -14.33
C VAL A 58 -3.49 4.33 -12.87
N ILE A 59 -2.72 5.06 -12.07
CA ILE A 59 -3.04 5.35 -10.66
C ILE A 59 -4.39 6.07 -10.55
N ASN A 60 -4.58 7.14 -11.34
CA ASN A 60 -5.84 7.89 -11.35
C ASN A 60 -7.03 7.04 -11.80
N HIS A 61 -6.82 6.08 -12.71
CA HIS A 61 -7.87 5.17 -13.13
C HIS A 61 -8.28 4.23 -12.00
N GLY A 62 -7.32 3.65 -11.27
CA GLY A 62 -7.60 2.77 -10.12
C GLY A 62 -8.24 3.48 -8.91
N LEU A 63 -7.97 4.78 -8.74
CA LEU A 63 -8.57 5.60 -7.68
C LEU A 63 -9.97 6.13 -8.03
N LYS A 64 -10.36 6.10 -9.30
CA LYS A 64 -11.70 6.48 -9.71
C LYS A 64 -12.70 5.41 -9.25
N LYS A 65 -13.78 5.87 -8.63
CA LYS A 65 -14.96 5.05 -8.33
C LYS A 65 -15.76 4.77 -9.58
#